data_AF-A0A7C5JLH2-F1
#
_entry.id   AF-A0A7C5JLH2-F1
#
_cell.length_a   1.000
_cell.length_b   1.000
_cell.length_c   1.000
_cell.angle_alpha   90.00
_cell.angle_beta   90.00
_cell.angle_gamma   90.00
#
_symmetry.space_group_name_H-M   'P 1'
#
loop_
_entity.id
_entity.type
_entity.pdbx_description
1 polymer ?
#
loop_
_entity_poly.entity_id
_entity_poly.type
_entity_poly.pdbx_seq_one_letter_code
_entity_poly.pdbx_strand_id
1 'polypeptide(L)'
;MKKLFLPFVLIFITQSFIGQNICSLKEPADFIHVNNVKAAINNKGNNFNYNQKAYLKVPFSGANTPSMIYESDLWFTAIDAKGNKKYKFLEYKSPNLCGYIPGPWFTGTDQEQYDLAEKWNKTFKVTGDEILAHIADAGDGHIDNPILSIFAWPGKGNEFFKNINGFELYEDTEAGFYEVPGHENGIYEPNFGEYPCVPGLDPEAIPGAIFWNVYCSGKSDHEGFFGSSKMKLQIEQTVWAMTTDDDILSNTLFTRYLVKNKSEEPFYNYRFGLFVDFDLGCFLDDYVGSFPELNSFYVYNMDNDDDNPCDRGIPGYGENPPVEVVTFLGENGLDGFYIWSLNNMTIATELNENLEKFRLM
;
A
#
# COMPACT_ATOMS: atom_id res chain seq x y z
N MET A 1 35.84 9.08 -69.66
CA MET A 1 35.67 9.10 -68.19
C MET A 1 34.19 8.94 -67.88
N LYS A 2 33.74 7.72 -67.55
CA LYS A 2 32.36 7.43 -67.12
C LYS A 2 32.31 7.58 -65.60
N LYS A 3 31.55 8.55 -65.08
CA LYS A 3 31.32 8.71 -63.63
C LYS A 3 30.19 7.76 -63.22
N LEU A 4 30.53 6.81 -62.35
CA LEU A 4 29.62 5.85 -61.72
C LEU A 4 28.90 6.58 -60.56
N PHE A 5 27.58 6.74 -60.66
CA PHE A 5 26.75 7.24 -59.55
C PHE A 5 26.33 6.04 -58.69
N LEU A 6 26.75 6.04 -57.42
CA LEU A 6 26.33 5.07 -56.41
C LEU A 6 25.11 5.66 -55.68
N PRO A 7 23.93 4.99 -55.64
CA PRO A 7 22.80 5.50 -54.88
C PRO A 7 23.02 5.22 -53.40
N PHE A 8 22.95 6.26 -52.58
CA PHE A 8 22.91 6.16 -51.12
C PHE A 8 21.51 5.66 -50.72
N VAL A 9 21.41 4.42 -50.25
CA VAL A 9 20.19 3.92 -49.61
C VAL A 9 20.19 4.43 -48.18
N LEU A 10 19.30 5.39 -47.88
CA LEU A 10 19.01 5.79 -46.51
C LEU A 10 18.20 4.65 -45.85
N ILE A 11 18.84 3.90 -44.95
CA ILE A 11 18.16 2.95 -44.07
C ILE A 11 17.58 3.77 -42.91
N PHE A 12 16.27 3.97 -42.90
CA PHE A 12 15.56 4.44 -41.70
C PHE A 12 15.58 3.30 -40.68
N ILE A 13 16.48 3.38 -39.70
CA ILE A 13 16.39 2.58 -38.49
C ILE A 13 15.23 3.18 -37.68
N THR A 14 14.04 2.60 -37.79
CA THR A 14 13.00 2.83 -36.79
C THR A 14 13.50 2.21 -35.50
N GLN A 15 14.03 3.02 -34.59
CA GLN A 15 14.16 2.59 -33.20
C GLN A 15 12.74 2.34 -32.71
N SER A 16 12.34 1.08 -32.66
CA SER A 16 11.24 0.66 -31.80
C SER A 16 11.65 1.04 -30.39
N PHE A 17 11.07 2.11 -29.85
CA PHE A 17 11.08 2.34 -28.42
C PHE A 17 10.42 1.13 -27.79
N ILE A 18 11.22 0.21 -27.24
CA ILE A 18 10.73 -0.79 -26.31
C ILE A 18 10.27 0.05 -25.11
N GLY A 19 8.97 0.31 -25.01
CA GLY A 19 8.41 0.99 -23.85
C GLY A 19 8.86 0.25 -22.60
N GLN A 20 9.45 0.97 -21.64
CA GLN A 20 9.87 0.37 -20.38
C GLN A 20 8.64 -0.22 -19.68
N ASN A 21 8.77 -1.46 -19.19
CA ASN A 21 7.67 -2.09 -18.49
C ASN A 21 7.59 -1.53 -17.07
N ILE A 22 6.58 -0.72 -16.78
CA ILE A 22 6.36 -0.12 -15.46
C ILE A 22 6.09 -1.17 -14.36
N CYS A 23 5.54 -2.32 -14.72
CA CYS A 23 5.29 -3.41 -13.79
C CYS A 23 6.59 -4.03 -13.27
N SER A 24 7.68 -3.96 -14.04
CA SER A 24 8.98 -4.53 -13.64
C SER A 24 9.83 -3.58 -12.79
N LEU A 25 9.36 -2.37 -12.48
CA LEU A 25 10.04 -1.50 -11.50
C LEU A 25 10.22 -2.29 -10.20
N LYS A 26 11.47 -2.38 -9.72
CA LYS A 26 11.78 -3.12 -8.50
C LYS A 26 11.05 -2.48 -7.33
N GLU A 27 10.30 -3.29 -6.57
CA GLU A 27 9.65 -2.82 -5.36
C GLU A 27 10.68 -2.36 -4.32
N PRO A 28 10.33 -1.37 -3.50
CA PRO A 28 11.17 -1.01 -2.39
C PRO A 28 11.20 -2.18 -1.39
N ALA A 29 12.39 -2.51 -0.89
CA ALA A 29 12.57 -3.58 0.10
C ALA A 29 12.29 -3.03 1.51
N ASP A 30 11.06 -2.61 1.75
CA ASP A 30 10.66 -1.94 3.00
C ASP A 30 9.95 -2.90 3.94
N PHE A 31 10.46 -2.97 5.18
CA PHE A 31 9.93 -3.81 6.23
C PHE A 31 9.56 -2.96 7.43
N ILE A 32 8.30 -3.01 7.84
CA ILE A 32 7.87 -2.48 9.14
C ILE A 32 8.16 -3.53 10.20
N HIS A 33 8.77 -3.12 11.31
CA HIS A 33 9.07 -3.99 12.43
C HIS A 33 8.87 -3.25 13.75
N VAL A 34 7.83 -3.64 14.49
CA VAL A 34 7.44 -3.06 15.78
C VAL A 34 6.88 -4.20 16.62
N ASN A 35 7.26 -4.28 17.90
CA ASN A 35 6.86 -5.36 18.80
C ASN A 35 7.07 -6.76 18.15
N ASN A 36 6.00 -7.56 18.07
CA ASN A 36 6.05 -8.91 17.52
C ASN A 36 5.73 -8.94 16.02
N VAL A 37 5.59 -7.79 15.35
CA VAL A 37 5.24 -7.73 13.93
C VAL A 37 6.48 -7.48 13.10
N LYS A 38 6.65 -8.25 12.02
CA LYS A 38 7.54 -7.88 10.91
C LYS A 38 6.87 -8.13 9.58
N ALA A 39 6.64 -7.09 8.80
CA ALA A 39 5.89 -7.18 7.55
C ALA A 39 6.61 -6.50 6.39
N ALA A 40 6.62 -7.13 5.21
CA ALA A 40 6.98 -6.45 3.96
C ALA A 40 5.82 -5.58 3.47
N ILE A 41 6.10 -4.29 3.21
CA ILE A 41 5.10 -3.33 2.73
C ILE A 41 5.49 -2.89 1.33
N ASN A 42 4.56 -3.03 0.39
CA ASN A 42 4.77 -2.72 -1.01
C ASN A 42 3.98 -1.45 -1.39
N ASN A 43 4.42 -0.80 -2.47
CA ASN A 43 3.87 0.46 -2.97
C ASN A 43 3.23 0.29 -4.36
N LYS A 44 2.70 -0.90 -4.65
CA LYS A 44 1.99 -1.24 -5.88
C LYS A 44 0.77 -2.13 -5.61
N GLY A 45 0.23 -2.06 -4.40
CA GLY A 45 -0.60 -3.12 -3.84
C GLY A 45 0.27 -4.25 -3.28
N ASN A 46 -0.24 -5.48 -3.34
CA ASN A 46 0.49 -6.73 -3.06
C ASN A 46 1.33 -6.75 -1.76
N ASN A 47 0.80 -6.20 -0.67
CA ASN A 47 1.49 -6.20 0.63
C ASN A 47 1.84 -7.63 1.06
N PHE A 48 2.84 -7.75 1.94
CA PHE A 48 3.30 -8.99 2.56
C PHE A 48 4.10 -9.92 1.66
N ASN A 49 4.15 -9.69 0.34
CA ASN A 49 5.03 -10.44 -0.55
C ASN A 49 6.42 -9.79 -0.64
N TYR A 50 7.49 -10.58 -0.40
CA TYR A 50 8.86 -10.14 -0.65
C TYR A 50 9.65 -11.20 -1.41
N ASN A 51 10.05 -10.88 -2.65
CA ASN A 51 10.76 -11.79 -3.55
C ASN A 51 10.03 -13.14 -3.74
N GLN A 52 8.71 -13.10 -3.97
CA GLN A 52 7.86 -14.30 -4.14
C GLN A 52 7.82 -15.19 -2.90
N LYS A 53 7.81 -14.57 -1.71
CA LYS A 53 7.70 -15.25 -0.43
C LYS A 53 6.77 -14.47 0.49
N ALA A 54 5.97 -15.19 1.26
CA ALA A 54 5.18 -14.65 2.35
C ALA A 54 6.07 -13.94 3.38
N TYR A 55 5.65 -12.78 3.83
CA TYR A 55 6.46 -11.92 4.69
C TYR A 55 5.63 -11.01 5.61
N LEU A 56 4.42 -11.42 6.00
CA LEU A 56 3.82 -10.97 7.26
C LEU A 56 4.17 -11.99 8.33
N LYS A 57 5.06 -11.65 9.26
CA LYS A 57 5.58 -12.56 10.29
C LYS A 57 5.17 -12.09 11.67
N VAL A 58 4.35 -12.90 12.33
CA VAL A 58 3.85 -12.65 13.69
C VAL A 58 3.67 -14.01 14.40
N PRO A 59 4.05 -14.16 15.68
CA PRO A 59 4.97 -13.30 16.40
C PRO A 59 6.40 -13.47 15.84
N PHE A 60 7.01 -12.36 15.41
CA PHE A 60 8.36 -12.32 14.87
C PHE A 60 9.38 -12.70 15.93
N SER A 61 10.12 -13.78 15.64
CA SER A 61 11.14 -14.37 16.52
C SER A 61 12.50 -14.54 15.83
N GLY A 62 12.61 -14.23 14.54
CA GLY A 62 13.86 -14.28 13.78
C GLY A 62 13.68 -14.56 12.30
N ALA A 63 14.78 -14.86 11.61
CA ALA A 63 14.75 -15.09 10.16
C ALA A 63 13.82 -16.25 9.74
N ASN A 64 13.73 -17.29 10.58
CA ASN A 64 12.96 -18.51 10.33
C ASN A 64 11.53 -18.47 10.87
N THR A 65 11.06 -17.32 11.39
CA THR A 65 9.65 -17.22 11.80
C THR A 65 8.76 -17.53 10.60
N PRO A 66 7.75 -18.41 10.75
CA PRO A 66 6.70 -18.62 9.75
C PRO A 66 6.00 -17.30 9.40
N SER A 67 5.33 -17.28 8.25
CA SER A 67 4.54 -16.13 7.81
C SER A 67 3.06 -16.43 8.02
N MET A 68 2.21 -15.41 7.99
CA MET A 68 0.75 -15.53 8.11
C MET A 68 0.02 -15.30 6.78
N ILE A 69 0.52 -14.38 5.97
CA ILE A 69 -0.07 -13.97 4.70
C ILE A 69 1.01 -13.96 3.63
N TYR A 70 0.73 -14.62 2.50
CA TYR A 70 1.58 -14.60 1.31
C TYR A 70 1.54 -13.26 0.60
N GLU A 71 0.33 -12.80 0.30
CA GLU A 71 0.08 -11.55 -0.40
C GLU A 71 -1.32 -11.00 -0.08
N SER A 72 -1.44 -9.68 -0.01
CA SER A 72 -2.75 -9.02 -0.02
C SER A 72 -2.80 -7.87 -1.02
N ASP A 73 -3.84 -7.83 -1.84
CA ASP A 73 -4.04 -6.80 -2.87
C ASP A 73 -5.45 -6.20 -2.81
N LEU A 74 -5.61 -5.01 -3.40
CA LEU A 74 -6.85 -4.25 -3.38
C LEU A 74 -7.70 -4.52 -4.61
N TRP A 75 -8.96 -4.87 -4.38
CA TRP A 75 -9.95 -5.10 -5.42
C TRP A 75 -11.04 -4.04 -5.34
N PHE A 76 -11.56 -3.65 -6.49
CA PHE A 76 -12.57 -2.62 -6.61
C PHE A 76 -13.61 -3.02 -7.64
N THR A 77 -14.87 -2.75 -7.32
CA THR A 77 -15.98 -2.89 -8.27
C THR A 77 -16.88 -1.66 -8.17
N ALA A 78 -17.48 -1.24 -9.28
CA ALA A 78 -18.47 -0.17 -9.30
C ALA A 78 -19.32 -0.23 -10.58
N ILE A 79 -20.26 0.71 -10.72
CA ILE A 79 -20.93 1.02 -11.99
C ILE A 79 -20.75 2.51 -12.32
N ASP A 80 -20.69 2.85 -13.61
CA ASP A 80 -20.76 4.25 -14.05
C ASP A 80 -22.22 4.73 -14.21
N ALA A 81 -22.38 6.03 -14.49
CA ALA A 81 -23.70 6.66 -14.70
C ALA A 81 -24.54 6.03 -15.82
N LYS A 82 -23.92 5.25 -16.73
CA LYS A 82 -24.61 4.54 -17.83
C LYS A 82 -24.92 3.09 -17.47
N GLY A 83 -24.63 2.66 -16.24
CA GLY A 83 -24.82 1.29 -15.76
C GLY A 83 -23.74 0.32 -16.22
N ASN A 84 -22.63 0.78 -16.82
CA ASN A 84 -21.55 -0.11 -17.18
C ASN A 84 -20.75 -0.48 -15.94
N LYS A 85 -20.45 -1.77 -15.82
CA LYS A 85 -19.63 -2.30 -14.74
C LYS A 85 -18.16 -1.88 -14.89
N LYS A 86 -17.57 -1.49 -13.76
CA LYS A 86 -16.18 -1.08 -13.58
C LYS A 86 -15.52 -2.00 -12.59
N TYR A 87 -14.29 -2.42 -12.88
CA TYR A 87 -13.54 -3.32 -12.01
C TYR A 87 -12.07 -2.92 -12.00
N LYS A 88 -11.40 -3.16 -10.87
CA LYS A 88 -9.94 -3.14 -10.76
C LYS A 88 -9.54 -4.24 -9.78
N PHE A 89 -8.82 -5.23 -10.25
CA PHE A 89 -8.35 -6.34 -9.43
C PHE A 89 -7.08 -6.93 -10.05
N LEU A 90 -6.28 -7.53 -9.19
CA LEU A 90 -5.17 -8.40 -9.55
C LEU A 90 -5.07 -9.45 -8.43
N GLU A 91 -4.95 -10.73 -8.81
CA GLU A 91 -4.63 -11.81 -7.85
C GLU A 91 -3.13 -11.81 -7.59
N TYR A 92 -2.36 -12.08 -8.64
CA TYR A 92 -0.90 -12.13 -8.57
C TYR A 92 -0.29 -11.29 -9.67
N LYS A 93 0.72 -10.50 -9.28
CA LYS A 93 1.56 -9.80 -10.25
C LYS A 93 2.44 -10.80 -11.02
N SER A 94 2.85 -10.38 -12.21
CA SER A 94 3.93 -10.97 -12.96
C SER A 94 4.85 -9.87 -13.49
N PRO A 95 6.04 -10.17 -14.03
CA PRO A 95 6.94 -9.15 -14.58
C PRO A 95 6.28 -8.22 -15.61
N ASN A 96 5.21 -8.68 -16.28
CA ASN A 96 4.47 -7.91 -17.27
C ASN A 96 3.02 -7.59 -16.88
N LEU A 97 2.60 -7.91 -15.66
CA LEU A 97 1.24 -7.70 -15.17
C LEU A 97 1.30 -7.16 -13.75
N CYS A 98 0.80 -5.95 -13.53
CA CYS A 98 0.72 -5.33 -12.22
C CYS A 98 -0.67 -4.72 -12.04
N GLY A 99 -1.20 -4.83 -10.83
CA GLY A 99 -2.46 -4.23 -10.44
C GLY A 99 -2.28 -2.72 -10.37
N TYR A 100 -1.24 -2.25 -9.70
CA TYR A 100 -0.97 -0.82 -9.55
C TYR A 100 0.48 -0.49 -9.93
N ILE A 101 0.72 0.79 -10.14
CA ILE A 101 2.04 1.37 -10.37
C ILE A 101 2.35 2.38 -9.27
N PRO A 102 3.62 2.57 -8.87
CA PRO A 102 3.96 3.53 -7.83
C PRO A 102 3.59 4.96 -8.24
N GLY A 103 3.35 5.79 -7.23
CA GLY A 103 3.10 7.22 -7.40
C GLY A 103 1.64 7.60 -7.61
N PRO A 104 1.36 8.91 -7.48
CA PRO A 104 0.02 9.44 -7.66
C PRO A 104 -0.42 9.37 -9.13
N TRP A 105 -1.73 9.52 -9.34
CA TRP A 105 -2.30 9.57 -10.69
C TRP A 105 -1.99 10.91 -11.35
N PHE A 106 -1.45 10.87 -12.57
CA PHE A 106 -1.12 12.06 -13.35
C PHE A 106 -2.00 12.17 -14.60
N THR A 107 -2.37 13.37 -15.05
CA THR A 107 -3.24 13.57 -16.23
C THR A 107 -2.51 13.75 -17.56
N GLY A 108 -1.17 13.79 -17.58
CA GLY A 108 -0.38 13.95 -18.82
C GLY A 108 -0.23 12.69 -19.68
N THR A 109 0.93 12.47 -20.26
CA THR A 109 1.26 11.29 -21.09
C THR A 109 1.57 10.03 -20.25
N ASP A 110 1.70 8.88 -20.91
CA ASP A 110 2.13 7.63 -20.27
C ASP A 110 3.60 7.69 -19.83
N GLN A 111 4.46 8.34 -20.63
CA GLN A 111 5.88 8.52 -20.27
C GLN A 111 6.03 9.40 -19.03
N GLU A 112 5.28 10.50 -18.93
CA GLU A 112 5.31 11.34 -17.74
C GLU A 112 4.77 10.61 -16.49
N GLN A 113 3.77 9.74 -16.66
CA GLN A 113 3.32 8.87 -15.57
C GLN A 113 4.41 7.88 -15.14
N TYR A 114 5.17 7.34 -16.09
CA TYR A 114 6.31 6.45 -15.80
C TYR A 114 7.43 7.18 -15.06
N ASP A 115 7.84 8.35 -15.54
CA ASP A 115 8.88 9.16 -14.90
C ASP A 115 8.48 9.57 -13.48
N LEU A 116 7.19 9.81 -13.25
CA LEU A 116 6.63 10.06 -11.92
C LEU A 116 6.69 8.79 -11.06
N ALA A 117 6.29 7.65 -11.60
CA ALA A 117 6.31 6.37 -10.90
C ALA A 117 7.72 5.97 -10.44
N GLU A 118 8.76 6.20 -11.25
CA GLU A 118 10.15 5.94 -10.84
C GLU A 118 10.56 6.77 -9.62
N LYS A 119 10.20 8.06 -9.57
CA LYS A 119 10.52 8.97 -8.46
C LYS A 119 9.77 8.60 -7.19
N TRP A 120 8.49 8.25 -7.34
CA TRP A 120 7.57 7.88 -6.26
C TRP A 120 7.61 6.39 -5.92
N ASN A 121 8.52 5.61 -6.50
CA ASN A 121 8.74 4.22 -6.13
C ASN A 121 9.46 4.12 -4.76
N LYS A 122 8.79 4.63 -3.71
CA LYS A 122 9.27 4.79 -2.35
C LYS A 122 8.17 4.45 -1.35
N THR A 123 8.59 4.04 -0.16
CA THR A 123 7.79 4.13 1.06
C THR A 123 8.44 5.17 1.97
N PHE A 124 7.66 6.14 2.42
CA PHE A 124 8.10 7.12 3.41
C PHE A 124 7.87 6.50 4.79
N LYS A 125 8.90 6.53 5.63
CA LYS A 125 8.94 5.77 6.89
C LYS A 125 9.44 6.68 7.98
N VAL A 126 8.71 6.73 9.08
CA VAL A 126 9.11 7.44 10.30
C VAL A 126 8.86 6.53 11.49
N THR A 127 9.82 6.44 12.41
CA THR A 127 9.64 5.66 13.64
C THR A 127 8.98 6.49 14.74
N GLY A 128 8.37 5.83 15.71
CA GLY A 128 7.84 6.49 16.90
C GLY A 128 8.92 7.23 17.68
N ASP A 129 10.13 6.66 17.77
CA ASP A 129 11.28 7.31 18.41
C ASP A 129 11.69 8.60 17.70
N GLU A 130 11.65 8.63 16.36
CA GLU A 130 11.89 9.86 15.59
C GLU A 130 10.83 10.92 15.88
N ILE A 131 9.55 10.54 15.94
CA ILE A 131 8.45 11.45 16.28
C ILE A 131 8.61 12.01 17.70
N LEU A 132 8.88 11.15 18.68
CA LEU A 132 9.05 11.56 20.08
C LEU A 132 10.27 12.47 20.26
N ALA A 133 11.38 12.18 19.56
CA ALA A 133 12.56 13.03 19.58
C ALA A 133 12.26 14.41 18.96
N HIS A 134 11.49 14.46 17.88
CA HIS A 134 11.09 15.72 17.25
C HIS A 134 10.17 16.57 18.13
N ILE A 135 9.17 15.94 18.77
CA ILE A 135 8.28 16.61 19.74
C ILE A 135 9.10 17.18 20.90
N ALA A 136 10.10 16.45 21.40
CA ALA A 136 10.96 16.90 22.48
C ALA A 136 11.84 18.09 22.05
N ASP A 137 12.41 18.05 20.85
CA ASP A 137 13.22 19.13 20.26
C ASP A 137 12.37 20.41 20.11
N ALA A 138 11.14 20.29 19.60
CA ALA A 138 10.19 21.39 19.44
C ALA A 138 9.72 22.05 20.75
N GLY A 139 10.03 21.46 21.92
CA GLY A 139 9.46 21.85 23.21
C GLY A 139 9.77 23.29 23.66
N ASP A 140 10.82 23.91 23.12
CA ASP A 140 11.17 25.31 23.36
C ASP A 140 10.76 26.27 22.22
N GLY A 141 9.97 25.77 21.27
CA GLY A 141 9.49 26.49 20.09
C GLY A 141 10.49 26.55 18.93
N HIS A 142 11.60 25.81 18.98
CA HIS A 142 12.59 25.74 17.92
C HIS A 142 12.94 24.29 17.58
N ILE A 143 13.32 24.03 16.32
CA ILE A 143 13.89 22.74 15.91
C ILE A 143 15.39 22.91 15.76
N ASP A 144 16.15 22.39 16.72
CA ASP A 144 17.62 22.44 16.73
C ASP A 144 18.23 21.26 15.99
N ASN A 145 17.54 20.11 15.96
CA ASN A 145 18.02 18.86 15.40
C ASN A 145 17.03 18.29 14.38
N PRO A 146 16.97 18.84 13.14
CA PRO A 146 16.06 18.36 12.11
C PRO A 146 16.23 16.87 11.81
N ILE A 147 15.16 16.10 11.97
CA ILE A 147 15.13 14.68 11.64
C ILE A 147 14.73 14.51 10.17
N LEU A 148 15.63 13.95 9.36
CA LEU A 148 15.46 13.89 7.90
C LEU A 148 14.18 13.18 7.47
N SER A 149 13.77 12.09 8.14
CA SER A 149 12.57 11.33 7.76
C SER A 149 11.28 12.14 7.96
N ILE A 150 11.22 12.96 9.03
CA ILE A 150 10.12 13.88 9.34
C ILE A 150 10.08 15.03 8.35
N PHE A 151 11.23 15.65 8.06
CA PHE A 151 11.30 16.75 7.08
C PHE A 151 11.12 16.28 5.63
N ALA A 152 11.42 15.01 5.33
CA ALA A 152 11.20 14.40 4.02
C ALA A 152 9.77 13.89 3.81
N TRP A 153 8.92 13.90 4.85
CA TRP A 153 7.58 13.34 4.79
C TRP A 153 6.73 14.05 3.73
N PRO A 154 5.95 13.33 2.89
CA PRO A 154 5.14 13.92 1.83
C PRO A 154 3.86 14.57 2.35
N GLY A 155 3.92 15.22 3.53
CA GLY A 155 2.82 16.02 4.06
C GLY A 155 2.50 17.18 3.12
N LYS A 156 1.21 17.51 2.99
CA LYS A 156 0.72 18.50 2.04
C LYS A 156 1.47 19.83 2.18
N GLY A 157 2.02 20.33 1.07
CA GLY A 157 2.68 21.65 1.04
C GLY A 157 4.06 21.72 1.70
N ASN A 158 4.65 20.59 2.12
CA ASN A 158 5.97 20.55 2.74
C ASN A 158 7.06 21.19 1.85
N GLU A 159 7.59 22.33 2.26
CA GLU A 159 8.62 23.06 1.51
C GLU A 159 9.98 22.35 1.49
N PHE A 160 10.27 21.50 2.47
CA PHE A 160 11.53 20.76 2.58
C PHE A 160 11.59 19.54 1.68
N PHE A 161 10.42 19.03 1.27
CA PHE A 161 10.27 17.75 0.55
C PHE A 161 11.19 17.68 -0.67
N LYS A 162 11.15 18.70 -1.55
CA LYS A 162 11.90 18.71 -2.81
C LYS A 162 13.41 18.65 -2.58
N ASN A 163 13.90 19.44 -1.65
CA ASN A 163 15.34 19.54 -1.37
C ASN A 163 15.89 18.22 -0.80
N ILE A 164 15.09 17.52 0.02
CA ILE A 164 15.50 16.26 0.64
C ILE A 164 15.28 15.05 -0.29
N ASN A 165 14.13 14.98 -0.97
CA ASN A 165 13.76 13.85 -1.80
C ASN A 165 14.28 13.92 -3.24
N GLY A 166 14.62 15.12 -3.73
CA GLY A 166 15.17 15.36 -5.06
C GLY A 166 14.13 15.47 -6.18
N PHE A 167 12.83 15.58 -5.87
CA PHE A 167 11.75 15.77 -6.83
C PHE A 167 10.57 16.52 -6.22
N GLU A 168 9.66 17.03 -7.05
CA GLU A 168 8.52 17.84 -6.60
C GLU A 168 7.51 17.03 -5.77
N LEU A 169 7.03 17.64 -4.69
CA LEU A 169 5.86 17.14 -3.96
C LEU A 169 4.64 17.24 -4.88
N TYR A 170 3.84 16.19 -4.93
CA TYR A 170 2.64 16.18 -5.77
C TYR A 170 1.47 16.75 -4.97
N GLU A 171 0.80 17.77 -5.50
CA GLU A 171 -0.19 18.58 -4.77
C GLU A 171 -1.36 17.77 -4.19
N ASP A 172 -1.70 16.66 -4.82
CA ASP A 172 -2.82 15.79 -4.46
C ASP A 172 -2.42 14.65 -3.52
N THR A 173 -1.35 14.81 -2.75
CA THR A 173 -0.93 13.86 -1.71
C THR A 173 -1.54 14.25 -0.35
N GLU A 174 -2.06 13.27 0.39
CA GLU A 174 -2.68 13.44 1.71
C GLU A 174 -2.03 12.51 2.74
N ALA A 175 -0.69 12.47 2.74
CA ALA A 175 0.05 11.85 3.84
C ALA A 175 -0.24 12.60 5.14
N GLY A 176 -0.76 11.89 6.15
CA GLY A 176 -1.22 12.49 7.40
C GLY A 176 -0.09 13.13 8.20
N PHE A 177 -0.43 14.23 8.87
CA PHE A 177 0.44 14.94 9.80
C PHE A 177 -0.39 15.61 10.90
N TYR A 178 0.23 15.79 12.06
CA TYR A 178 -0.36 16.49 13.19
C TYR A 178 -0.01 17.98 13.09
N GLU A 179 -1.03 18.82 13.04
CA GLU A 179 -0.90 20.27 13.08
C GLU A 179 -0.75 20.73 14.53
N VAL A 180 0.35 21.42 14.84
CA VAL A 180 0.58 21.92 16.19
C VAL A 180 -0.29 23.16 16.47
N PRO A 181 -0.73 23.39 17.72
CA PRO A 181 -1.53 24.55 18.06
C PRO A 181 -0.88 25.88 17.61
N GLY A 182 -1.61 26.69 16.86
CA GLY A 182 -1.11 27.94 16.29
C GLY A 182 -0.54 27.82 14.86
N HIS A 183 -0.42 26.60 14.33
CA HIS A 183 0.00 26.31 12.96
C HIS A 183 -1.07 25.53 12.16
N GLU A 184 -2.32 25.48 12.62
CA GLU A 184 -3.41 24.76 11.94
C GLU A 184 -3.87 25.45 10.64
N ASN A 185 -3.06 25.37 9.59
CA ASN A 185 -3.25 26.05 8.30
C ASN A 185 -3.39 25.07 7.10
N GLY A 186 -3.33 23.77 7.34
CA GLY A 186 -3.44 22.69 6.37
C GLY A 186 -2.17 22.46 5.54
N ILE A 187 -1.03 22.98 5.96
CA ILE A 187 0.30 22.81 5.34
C ILE A 187 1.20 22.13 6.35
N TYR A 188 1.97 21.14 5.91
CA TYR A 188 2.92 20.43 6.76
C TYR A 188 4.21 21.24 6.95
N GLU A 189 4.41 21.76 8.16
CA GLU A 189 5.50 22.64 8.55
C GLU A 189 6.35 22.00 9.68
N PRO A 190 7.20 21.00 9.39
CA PRO A 190 7.95 20.28 10.41
C PRO A 190 8.95 21.16 11.18
N ASN A 191 9.32 22.32 10.67
CA ASN A 191 10.14 23.30 11.38
C ASN A 191 9.41 24.00 12.53
N PHE A 192 8.08 23.84 12.65
CA PHE A 192 7.29 24.31 13.78
C PHE A 192 6.89 23.18 14.75
N GLY A 193 7.42 21.97 14.56
CA GLY A 193 7.15 20.82 15.43
C GLY A 193 6.00 19.93 14.97
N GLU A 194 5.49 20.13 13.75
CA GLU A 194 4.55 19.20 13.14
C GLU A 194 5.24 17.89 12.76
N TYR A 195 4.51 16.77 12.87
CA TYR A 195 5.06 15.44 12.61
C TYR A 195 4.05 14.52 11.92
N PRO A 196 4.52 13.44 11.27
CA PRO A 196 3.65 12.46 10.64
C PRO A 196 2.70 11.79 11.63
N CYS A 197 1.44 11.66 11.27
CA CYS A 197 0.44 11.00 12.10
C CYS A 197 -0.51 10.16 11.24
N VAL A 198 -1.28 9.28 11.90
CA VAL A 198 -2.31 8.48 11.24
C VAL A 198 -3.63 9.25 11.28
N PRO A 199 -4.23 9.66 10.15
CA PRO A 199 -5.48 10.41 10.15
C PRO A 199 -6.61 9.61 10.83
N GLY A 200 -7.25 10.23 11.83
CA GLY A 200 -8.34 9.62 12.61
C GLY A 200 -7.89 8.79 13.81
N LEU A 201 -6.59 8.62 14.01
CA LEU A 201 -6.04 8.08 15.25
C LEU A 201 -5.93 9.21 16.30
N ASP A 202 -6.02 8.86 17.58
CA ASP A 202 -5.74 9.80 18.67
C ASP A 202 -4.31 10.37 18.51
N PRO A 203 -4.13 11.71 18.49
CA PRO A 203 -2.80 12.32 18.41
C PRO A 203 -1.84 11.89 19.51
N GLU A 204 -2.33 11.49 20.68
CA GLU A 204 -1.49 10.98 21.77
C GLU A 204 -0.99 9.55 21.50
N ALA A 205 -1.64 8.81 20.60
CA ALA A 205 -1.28 7.44 20.24
C ALA A 205 -0.19 7.42 19.15
N ILE A 206 1.04 7.79 19.53
CA ILE A 206 2.20 7.74 18.63
C ILE A 206 2.51 6.28 18.26
N PRO A 207 2.49 5.92 16.95
CA PRO A 207 2.80 4.57 16.52
C PRO A 207 4.29 4.27 16.70
N GLY A 208 4.66 3.00 16.88
CA GLY A 208 6.06 2.58 16.89
C GLY A 208 6.75 2.78 15.55
N ALA A 209 5.99 2.70 14.46
CA ALA A 209 6.40 3.14 13.13
C ALA A 209 5.17 3.47 12.27
N ILE A 210 5.31 4.48 11.41
CA ILE A 210 4.33 4.84 10.38
C ILE A 210 4.99 4.82 9.01
N PHE A 211 4.38 4.07 8.09
CA PHE A 211 4.78 3.96 6.71
C PHE A 211 3.68 4.57 5.85
N TRP A 212 4.05 5.37 4.85
CA TRP A 212 3.11 5.89 3.86
C TRP A 212 3.65 5.69 2.46
N ASN A 213 2.78 5.26 1.55
CA ASN A 213 3.07 5.23 0.13
C ASN A 213 1.82 5.55 -0.69
N VAL A 214 2.04 5.87 -1.97
CA VAL A 214 0.98 6.16 -2.93
C VAL A 214 1.22 5.37 -4.21
N TYR A 215 0.14 4.85 -4.78
CA TYR A 215 0.14 4.16 -6.05
C TYR A 215 -1.16 4.40 -6.81
N CYS A 216 -1.16 4.14 -8.11
CA CYS A 216 -2.32 4.36 -8.95
C CYS A 216 -2.57 3.21 -9.91
N SER A 217 -3.77 3.16 -10.47
CA SER A 217 -4.20 2.08 -11.37
C SER A 217 -3.44 2.01 -12.71
N GLY A 218 -2.62 3.02 -13.01
CA GLY A 218 -1.89 3.16 -14.27
C GLY A 218 -2.79 3.53 -15.47
N LYS A 219 -2.19 4.13 -16.50
CA LYS A 219 -2.88 4.52 -17.74
C LYS A 219 -2.90 3.42 -18.79
N SER A 220 -1.84 2.62 -18.85
CA SER A 220 -1.67 1.57 -19.85
C SER A 220 -2.68 0.44 -19.67
N ASP A 221 -2.94 -0.27 -20.77
CA ASP A 221 -3.83 -1.44 -20.87
C ASP A 221 -3.25 -2.68 -20.16
N HIS A 222 -2.66 -2.53 -18.97
CA HIS A 222 -2.30 -3.67 -18.13
C HIS A 222 -3.60 -4.19 -17.50
N GLU A 223 -4.41 -4.79 -18.37
CA GLU A 223 -5.71 -5.36 -18.08
C GLU A 223 -5.55 -6.42 -17.00
N GLY A 224 -6.22 -6.20 -15.86
CA GLY A 224 -6.77 -7.33 -15.12
C GLY A 224 -7.67 -8.10 -16.09
N PHE A 225 -7.62 -9.43 -16.02
CA PHE A 225 -8.43 -10.33 -16.85
C PHE A 225 -9.86 -9.77 -17.05
N PHE A 226 -10.46 -9.95 -18.23
CA PHE A 226 -11.87 -9.65 -18.54
C PHE A 226 -12.26 -8.27 -19.11
N GLY A 227 -11.41 -7.59 -19.88
CA GLY A 227 -11.86 -6.53 -20.81
C GLY A 227 -12.73 -5.43 -20.17
N SER A 228 -12.49 -5.16 -18.89
CA SER A 228 -13.32 -4.27 -18.09
C SER A 228 -12.95 -2.81 -18.34
N SER A 229 -13.94 -1.92 -18.21
CA SER A 229 -13.69 -0.49 -18.40
C SER A 229 -12.93 0.11 -17.22
N LYS A 230 -11.83 0.79 -17.53
CA LYS A 230 -10.80 1.19 -16.57
C LYS A 230 -11.33 2.09 -15.46
N MET A 231 -11.05 1.72 -14.21
CA MET A 231 -11.12 2.65 -13.08
C MET A 231 -9.81 3.42 -13.00
N LYS A 232 -9.86 4.75 -13.10
CA LYS A 232 -8.70 5.61 -12.81
C LYS A 232 -8.70 5.87 -11.31
N LEU A 233 -7.79 5.21 -10.58
CA LEU A 233 -7.72 5.27 -9.12
C LEU A 233 -6.34 5.72 -8.67
N GLN A 234 -6.31 6.53 -7.61
CA GLN A 234 -5.14 6.76 -6.79
C GLN A 234 -5.43 6.20 -5.40
N ILE A 235 -4.47 5.48 -4.83
CA ILE A 235 -4.55 4.84 -3.54
C ILE A 235 -3.39 5.38 -2.71
N GLU A 236 -3.72 5.93 -1.55
CA GLU A 236 -2.75 6.33 -0.54
C GLU A 236 -2.87 5.36 0.63
N GLN A 237 -1.80 4.61 0.89
CA GLN A 237 -1.74 3.59 1.90
C GLN A 237 -0.91 4.09 3.08
N THR A 238 -1.51 4.07 4.28
CA THR A 238 -0.82 4.26 5.54
C THR A 238 -0.76 2.92 6.27
N VAL A 239 0.41 2.53 6.76
CA VAL A 239 0.62 1.31 7.53
C VAL A 239 1.28 1.68 8.84
N TRP A 240 0.79 1.16 9.97
CA TRP A 240 1.41 1.41 11.27
C TRP A 240 1.26 0.22 12.21
N ALA A 241 2.11 0.19 13.22
CA ALA A 241 2.03 -0.74 14.34
C ALA A 241 2.34 0.02 15.63
N MET A 242 1.72 -0.40 16.73
CA MET A 242 1.83 0.28 18.02
C MET A 242 2.96 -0.33 18.85
N THR A 243 3.76 0.51 19.51
CA THR A 243 4.62 0.07 20.62
C THR A 243 3.78 0.06 21.88
N THR A 244 3.50 -1.14 22.40
CA THR A 244 2.60 -1.37 23.55
C THR A 244 2.94 -2.67 24.27
N ASP A 245 2.49 -2.81 25.51
CA ASP A 245 2.55 -4.06 26.29
C ASP A 245 1.25 -4.88 26.16
N ASP A 246 0.23 -4.37 25.47
CA ASP A 246 -1.00 -5.11 25.18
C ASP A 246 -0.70 -6.24 24.18
N ASP A 247 -1.07 -7.47 24.53
CA ASP A 247 -0.74 -8.66 23.76
C ASP A 247 -1.38 -8.66 22.37
N ILE A 248 -2.62 -8.20 22.24
CA ILE A 248 -3.31 -8.17 20.95
C ILE A 248 -2.66 -7.11 20.05
N LEU A 249 -2.51 -5.90 20.55
CA LEU A 249 -1.94 -4.80 19.76
C LEU A 249 -0.47 -5.02 19.41
N SER A 250 0.29 -5.73 20.25
CA SER A 250 1.69 -6.11 19.99
C SER A 250 1.85 -7.08 18.82
N ASN A 251 0.79 -7.80 18.47
CA ASN A 251 0.72 -8.73 17.35
C ASN A 251 -0.11 -8.18 16.18
N THR A 252 -0.56 -6.91 16.23
CA THR A 252 -1.44 -6.33 15.21
C THR A 252 -0.70 -5.35 14.29
N LEU A 253 -0.94 -5.49 12.99
CA LEU A 253 -0.55 -4.50 11.98
C LEU A 253 -1.80 -3.79 11.46
N PHE A 254 -1.76 -2.47 11.38
CA PHE A 254 -2.87 -1.68 10.85
C PHE A 254 -2.56 -1.14 9.46
N THR A 255 -3.56 -1.18 8.58
CA THR A 255 -3.53 -0.56 7.25
C THR A 255 -4.73 0.36 7.08
N ARG A 256 -4.50 1.53 6.48
CA ARG A 256 -5.53 2.49 6.07
C ARG A 256 -5.33 2.83 4.61
N TYR A 257 -6.43 2.84 3.86
CA TYR A 257 -6.44 3.17 2.44
C TYR A 257 -7.34 4.38 2.20
N LEU A 258 -6.78 5.46 1.64
CA LEU A 258 -7.55 6.53 1.03
C LEU A 258 -7.59 6.29 -0.48
N VAL A 259 -8.79 6.07 -1.01
CA VAL A 259 -8.99 5.77 -2.43
C VAL A 259 -9.66 6.95 -3.11
N LYS A 260 -8.98 7.53 -4.10
CA LYS A 260 -9.46 8.68 -4.86
C LYS A 260 -9.86 8.23 -6.26
N ASN A 261 -11.11 8.53 -6.63
CA ASN A 261 -11.54 8.40 -8.03
C ASN A 261 -10.92 9.54 -8.86
N LYS A 262 -10.11 9.17 -9.85
CA LYS A 262 -9.45 10.08 -10.81
C LYS A 262 -10.06 9.98 -12.20
N SER A 263 -11.22 9.32 -12.29
CA SER A 263 -12.02 9.23 -13.49
C SER A 263 -12.78 10.53 -13.72
N GLU A 264 -13.12 10.81 -14.98
CA GLU A 264 -13.93 11.98 -15.32
C GLU A 264 -15.37 11.85 -14.80
N GLU A 265 -15.83 10.61 -14.66
CA GLU A 265 -17.18 10.27 -14.21
C GLU A 265 -17.17 9.71 -12.79
N PRO A 266 -18.22 9.98 -12.00
CA PRO A 266 -18.41 9.35 -10.71
C PRO A 266 -18.69 7.85 -10.84
N PHE A 267 -18.35 7.11 -9.79
CA PHE A 267 -18.69 5.71 -9.61
C PHE A 267 -19.86 5.58 -8.63
N TYR A 268 -20.73 4.62 -8.88
CA TYR A 268 -21.87 4.28 -8.02
C TYR A 268 -21.79 2.80 -7.62
N ASN A 269 -22.48 2.44 -6.53
CA ASN A 269 -22.45 1.08 -5.95
C ASN A 269 -21.02 0.54 -5.82
N TYR A 270 -20.14 1.41 -5.35
CA TYR A 270 -18.73 1.11 -5.26
C TYR A 270 -18.47 0.12 -4.13
N ARG A 271 -17.61 -0.87 -4.38
CA ARG A 271 -17.13 -1.82 -3.38
C ARG A 271 -15.61 -1.87 -3.35
N PHE A 272 -15.07 -1.77 -2.14
CA PHE A 272 -13.66 -2.02 -1.81
C PHE A 272 -13.50 -3.48 -1.42
N GLY A 273 -12.41 -4.10 -1.80
CA GLY A 273 -12.15 -5.48 -1.48
C GLY A 273 -10.69 -5.75 -1.19
N LEU A 274 -10.46 -6.81 -0.42
CA LEU A 274 -9.15 -7.37 -0.16
C LEU A 274 -9.10 -8.75 -0.80
N PHE A 275 -8.18 -8.93 -1.74
CA PHE A 275 -7.64 -10.24 -2.03
C PHE A 275 -6.61 -10.57 -0.96
N VAL A 276 -6.70 -11.78 -0.41
CA VAL A 276 -5.75 -12.30 0.57
C VAL A 276 -5.44 -13.73 0.19
N ASP A 277 -4.16 -13.98 -0.07
CA ASP A 277 -3.59 -15.32 -0.18
C ASP A 277 -2.92 -15.64 1.16
N PHE A 278 -3.54 -16.53 1.92
CA PHE A 278 -2.99 -16.95 3.19
C PHE A 278 -1.92 -18.01 2.98
N ASP A 279 -0.87 -17.90 3.79
CA ASP A 279 0.16 -18.92 3.96
C ASP A 279 0.43 -18.91 5.47
N LEU A 280 -0.49 -19.44 6.28
CA LEU A 280 -0.36 -19.47 7.74
C LEU A 280 0.63 -20.58 8.11
N GLY A 281 1.92 -20.25 7.99
CA GLY A 281 2.99 -21.21 8.06
C GLY A 281 2.92 -22.19 6.90
N CYS A 282 2.47 -23.42 7.13
CA CYS A 282 2.23 -24.38 6.06
C CYS A 282 0.93 -24.07 5.32
N PHE A 283 1.06 -23.64 4.07
CA PHE A 283 -0.07 -23.34 3.20
C PHE A 283 -0.94 -24.55 2.81
N LEU A 284 -0.56 -25.79 3.15
CA LEU A 284 -1.25 -27.00 2.66
C LEU A 284 -2.46 -27.40 3.50
N ASP A 285 -2.54 -26.89 4.72
CA ASP A 285 -3.56 -27.22 5.71
C ASP A 285 -4.29 -25.96 6.21
N ASP A 286 -4.24 -24.87 5.44
CA ASP A 286 -4.98 -23.64 5.73
C ASP A 286 -6.48 -23.80 5.45
N TYR A 287 -7.28 -23.49 6.47
CA TYR A 287 -8.72 -23.37 6.38
C TYR A 287 -9.12 -21.94 6.70
N VAL A 288 -10.14 -21.46 5.99
CA VAL A 288 -10.57 -20.07 6.08
C VAL A 288 -12.04 -19.97 6.49
N GLY A 289 -12.35 -18.94 7.28
CA GLY A 289 -13.69 -18.64 7.75
C GLY A 289 -13.96 -17.14 7.74
N SER A 290 -15.23 -16.79 7.95
CA SER A 290 -15.63 -15.40 8.16
C SER A 290 -16.42 -15.27 9.44
N PHE A 291 -16.30 -14.10 10.08
CA PHE A 291 -17.09 -13.69 11.22
C PHE A 291 -17.66 -12.28 10.94
N PRO A 292 -18.70 -12.17 10.09
CA PRO A 292 -19.22 -10.88 9.63
C PRO A 292 -19.74 -9.98 10.76
N GLU A 293 -20.23 -10.55 11.86
CA GLU A 293 -20.69 -9.79 13.04
C GLU A 293 -19.56 -8.98 13.71
N LEU A 294 -18.31 -9.36 13.47
CA LEU A 294 -17.11 -8.64 13.92
C LEU A 294 -16.40 -7.90 12.77
N ASN A 295 -16.98 -7.87 11.57
CA ASN A 295 -16.35 -7.37 10.35
C ASN A 295 -15.03 -8.08 10.02
N SER A 296 -14.94 -9.37 10.35
CA SER A 296 -13.69 -10.11 10.29
C SER A 296 -13.77 -11.33 9.38
N PHE A 297 -12.60 -11.75 8.92
CA PHE A 297 -12.35 -13.08 8.37
C PHE A 297 -11.03 -13.59 8.89
N TYR A 298 -10.82 -14.91 8.83
CA TYR A 298 -9.69 -15.53 9.50
C TYR A 298 -9.22 -16.80 8.80
N VAL A 299 -7.96 -17.16 9.05
CA VAL A 299 -7.34 -18.43 8.66
C VAL A 299 -6.86 -19.18 9.89
N TYR A 300 -6.94 -20.51 9.83
CA TYR A 300 -6.52 -21.43 10.87
C TYR A 300 -6.08 -22.76 10.24
N ASN A 301 -5.18 -23.50 10.91
CA ASN A 301 -4.72 -24.80 10.44
C ASN A 301 -5.78 -25.90 10.62
N MET A 302 -5.69 -26.95 9.80
CA MET A 302 -6.62 -28.08 9.77
C MET A 302 -6.70 -28.82 11.11
N ASP A 303 -5.58 -28.89 11.82
CA ASP A 303 -5.45 -29.48 13.14
C ASP A 303 -4.51 -28.64 14.03
N ASN A 304 -4.00 -29.24 15.12
CA ASN A 304 -3.19 -28.53 16.11
C ASN A 304 -1.70 -28.50 15.77
N ASP A 305 -1.25 -29.07 14.64
CA ASP A 305 0.15 -29.15 14.25
C ASP A 305 0.34 -28.58 12.84
N ASP A 306 0.86 -27.35 12.76
CA ASP A 306 1.25 -26.75 11.49
C ASP A 306 2.63 -27.27 11.05
N ASP A 307 2.64 -28.09 9.99
CA ASP A 307 3.80 -28.84 9.50
C ASP A 307 5.11 -28.01 9.48
N ASN A 308 6.09 -28.43 10.27
CA ASN A 308 7.38 -27.74 10.38
C ASN A 308 8.59 -28.69 10.24
N PRO A 309 9.23 -28.76 9.06
CA PRO A 309 8.95 -27.97 7.87
C PRO A 309 7.80 -28.55 7.02
N CYS A 310 7.05 -27.65 6.40
CA CYS A 310 6.08 -27.91 5.33
C CYS A 310 6.79 -28.29 4.01
N ASP A 311 6.01 -28.60 2.97
CA ASP A 311 6.54 -28.86 1.62
C ASP A 311 7.52 -27.76 1.18
N ARG A 312 8.57 -28.16 0.46
CA ARG A 312 9.68 -27.30 0.01
C ARG A 312 10.49 -26.60 1.12
N GLY A 313 10.35 -27.04 2.37
CA GLY A 313 11.13 -26.50 3.49
C GLY A 313 10.60 -25.17 4.02
N ILE A 314 9.32 -24.87 3.76
CA ILE A 314 8.63 -23.70 4.32
C ILE A 314 8.42 -23.93 5.82
N PRO A 315 8.77 -22.96 6.70
CA PRO A 315 8.51 -23.11 8.14
C PRO A 315 7.01 -23.04 8.45
N GLY A 316 6.49 -24.02 9.16
CA GLY A 316 5.20 -23.96 9.87
C GLY A 316 5.37 -23.53 11.33
N TYR A 317 4.26 -23.16 11.97
CA TYR A 317 4.16 -22.77 13.38
C TYR A 317 4.30 -23.96 14.35
N GLY A 318 4.13 -25.20 13.90
CA GLY A 318 4.14 -26.40 14.74
C GLY A 318 2.91 -26.51 15.65
N GLU A 319 3.08 -27.14 16.80
CA GLU A 319 2.01 -27.38 17.77
C GLU A 319 1.41 -26.08 18.37
N ASN A 320 0.07 -26.00 18.38
CA ASN A 320 -0.73 -24.84 18.78
C ASN A 320 -0.49 -23.62 17.86
N PRO A 321 -0.75 -23.75 16.54
CA PRO A 321 -0.57 -22.64 15.62
C PRO A 321 -1.51 -21.47 15.93
N PRO A 322 -1.14 -20.23 15.55
CA PRO A 322 -2.00 -19.08 15.75
C PRO A 322 -3.21 -19.11 14.81
N VAL A 323 -4.17 -18.21 15.07
CA VAL A 323 -5.21 -17.85 14.10
C VAL A 323 -4.90 -16.43 13.64
N GLU A 324 -4.84 -16.21 12.32
CA GLU A 324 -4.71 -14.87 11.77
C GLU A 324 -6.10 -14.32 11.43
N VAL A 325 -6.38 -13.10 11.88
CA VAL A 325 -7.68 -12.44 11.71
C VAL A 325 -7.49 -11.09 11.06
N VAL A 326 -8.18 -10.88 9.94
CA VAL A 326 -8.25 -9.57 9.29
C VAL A 326 -9.60 -8.96 9.58
N THR A 327 -9.60 -7.74 10.11
CA THR A 327 -10.82 -7.03 10.56
C THR A 327 -10.93 -5.67 9.88
N PHE A 328 -12.10 -5.38 9.31
CA PHE A 328 -12.41 -4.05 8.80
C PHE A 328 -12.91 -3.15 9.94
N LEU A 329 -12.17 -2.07 10.21
CA LEU A 329 -12.51 -1.11 11.27
C LEU A 329 -13.45 0.02 10.81
N GLY A 330 -13.80 0.08 9.51
CA GLY A 330 -14.70 1.08 8.96
C GLY A 330 -16.17 0.83 9.30
N GLU A 331 -16.99 1.88 9.20
CA GLU A 331 -18.45 1.80 9.48
C GLU A 331 -19.19 0.81 8.58
N ASN A 332 -18.69 0.64 7.34
CA ASN A 332 -19.17 -0.38 6.43
C ASN A 332 -18.26 -1.60 6.55
N GLY A 333 -18.72 -2.55 7.36
CA GLY A 333 -18.03 -3.80 7.67
C GLY A 333 -17.95 -4.78 6.50
N LEU A 334 -17.74 -6.05 6.83
CA LEU A 334 -17.68 -7.13 5.85
C LEU A 334 -19.09 -7.42 5.27
N ASP A 335 -19.31 -7.15 3.98
CA ASP A 335 -20.59 -7.42 3.29
C ASP A 335 -20.54 -8.64 2.35
N GLY A 336 -19.34 -9.07 1.96
CA GLY A 336 -19.16 -10.22 1.08
C GLY A 336 -17.84 -10.93 1.32
N PHE A 337 -17.91 -12.25 1.48
CA PHE A 337 -16.77 -13.15 1.63
C PHE A 337 -16.83 -14.24 0.58
N TYR A 338 -15.76 -14.40 -0.20
CA TYR A 338 -15.69 -15.37 -1.28
C TYR A 338 -14.35 -16.13 -1.26
N ILE A 339 -14.44 -17.45 -1.34
CA ILE A 339 -13.29 -18.35 -1.42
C ILE A 339 -13.20 -18.86 -2.85
N TRP A 340 -12.10 -18.57 -3.54
CA TRP A 340 -11.87 -19.03 -4.91
C TRP A 340 -11.18 -20.40 -4.93
N SER A 341 -10.23 -20.61 -4.02
CA SER A 341 -9.60 -21.90 -3.71
C SER A 341 -9.27 -21.95 -2.21
N LEU A 342 -8.91 -23.12 -1.67
CA LEU A 342 -8.66 -23.28 -0.23
C LEU A 342 -7.61 -22.30 0.34
N ASN A 343 -6.74 -21.74 -0.51
CA ASN A 343 -5.67 -20.82 -0.12
C ASN A 343 -5.89 -19.37 -0.61
N ASN A 344 -6.73 -19.18 -1.65
CA ASN A 344 -6.91 -17.87 -2.28
C ASN A 344 -8.31 -17.33 -2.01
N MET A 345 -8.37 -16.14 -1.43
CA MET A 345 -9.63 -15.50 -1.07
C MET A 345 -9.80 -14.12 -1.69
N THR A 346 -11.05 -13.76 -1.92
CA THR A 346 -11.46 -12.42 -2.33
C THR A 346 -12.60 -11.96 -1.45
N ILE A 347 -12.48 -10.74 -0.95
CA ILE A 347 -13.41 -10.18 0.02
C ILE A 347 -13.83 -8.80 -0.45
N ALA A 348 -15.10 -8.44 -0.27
CA ALA A 348 -15.65 -7.16 -0.68
C ALA A 348 -16.53 -6.53 0.41
N THR A 349 -16.42 -5.22 0.57
CA THR A 349 -17.22 -4.33 1.41
C THR A 349 -17.65 -3.11 0.60
N GLU A 350 -18.75 -2.46 0.98
CA GLU A 350 -19.14 -1.15 0.43
C GLU A 350 -18.28 -0.04 1.04
N LEU A 351 -17.68 0.86 0.24
CA LEU A 351 -17.17 2.11 0.83
C LEU A 351 -18.34 3.05 1.10
N ASN A 352 -18.34 3.67 2.27
CA ASN A 352 -19.35 4.66 2.63
C ASN A 352 -19.18 5.88 1.71
N GLU A 353 -20.26 6.30 1.04
CA GLU A 353 -20.28 7.53 0.23
C GLU A 353 -20.07 8.81 1.09
N ASN A 354 -20.07 8.69 2.42
CA ASN A 354 -19.92 9.80 3.35
C ASN A 354 -18.47 10.16 3.72
N LEU A 355 -17.57 10.28 2.75
CA LEU A 355 -16.32 11.03 2.92
C LEU A 355 -16.39 12.45 2.33
N GLU A 356 -17.59 12.97 2.02
CA GLU A 356 -17.82 14.42 1.94
C GLU A 356 -17.78 15.05 3.34
N LYS A 357 -16.58 15.30 3.90
CA LYS A 357 -16.43 16.27 5.01
C LYS A 357 -14.99 16.75 5.23
N PHE A 358 -14.38 17.28 4.17
CA PHE A 358 -13.44 18.40 4.29
C PHE A 358 -13.74 19.41 3.17
N ARG A 359 -14.95 20.01 3.22
CA ARG A 359 -15.19 21.35 2.68
C ARG A 359 -15.16 22.30 3.86
N LEU A 360 -14.01 22.94 4.07
CA LEU A 360 -13.90 24.07 4.98
C LEU A 360 -14.63 25.27 4.37
N MET A 361 -15.43 25.92 5.20
CA MET A 361 -15.66 27.36 5.15
C MET A 361 -14.33 28.10 5.32
#